data_AF-A0A520JW10-F1
#
_entry.id   AF-A0A520JW10-F1
#
_cell.length_a   1.000
_cell.length_b   1.000
_cell.length_c   1.000
_cell.angle_alpha   90.00
_cell.angle_beta   90.00
_cell.angle_gamma   90.00
#
_symmetry.space_group_name_H-M   'P 1'
#
loop_
_entity.id
_entity.type
_entity.pdbx_description
1 polymer ?
#
loop_
_entity_poly.entity_id
_entity_poly.type
_entity_poly.pdbx_seq_one_letter_code
_entity_poly.pdbx_strand_id
1 'polypeptide(L)'
;MVQIDTNKCTGCRACVKICPDGFEVTEKKAVLKNSSAECIDEAVAACPVGAIISDSNLWRQAKPVIPARGGRRKKQGRGGGRRR
;
A
#
# COMPACT_ATOMS: atom_id res chain seq x y z
N MET A 1 -17.05 13.54 -0.33
CA MET A 1 -17.06 13.15 -1.75
C MET A 1 -15.86 12.24 -2.02
N VAL A 2 -15.96 11.29 -2.96
CA VAL A 2 -14.85 10.37 -3.30
C VAL A 2 -14.53 10.52 -4.78
N GLN A 3 -13.26 10.73 -5.12
CA GLN A 3 -12.78 10.87 -6.49
C GLN A 3 -11.54 10.00 -6.73
N ILE A 4 -11.36 9.54 -7.96
CA ILE A 4 -10.21 8.75 -8.37
C ILE A 4 -9.40 9.54 -9.39
N ASP A 5 -8.13 9.77 -9.10
CA ASP A 5 -7.20 10.42 -10.00
C ASP A 5 -6.59 9.38 -10.95
N THR A 6 -7.09 9.33 -12.19
CA THR A 6 -6.64 8.36 -13.19
C THR A 6 -5.21 8.59 -13.67
N ASN A 7 -4.59 9.74 -13.36
CA ASN A 7 -3.19 10.00 -13.69
C ASN A 7 -2.23 9.33 -12.70
N LYS A 8 -2.63 9.26 -11.42
CA LYS A 8 -1.87 8.59 -10.36
C LYS A 8 -2.20 7.10 -10.26
N CYS A 9 -3.42 6.72 -10.65
CA CYS A 9 -3.86 5.33 -10.61
C CYS A 9 -3.07 4.47 -11.60
N THR A 10 -2.24 3.56 -11.07
CA THR A 10 -1.44 2.61 -11.87
C THR A 10 -2.17 1.29 -12.17
N GLY A 11 -3.43 1.14 -11.74
CA GLY A 11 -4.18 -0.09 -11.95
C GLY A 11 -3.75 -1.26 -11.05
N CYS A 12 -3.21 -0.99 -9.87
CA CYS A 12 -2.74 -2.03 -8.92
C CYS A 12 -3.84 -2.98 -8.41
N ARG A 13 -5.13 -2.63 -8.61
CA ARG A 13 -6.31 -3.40 -8.17
C ARG A 13 -6.38 -3.66 -6.66
N ALA A 14 -5.62 -2.92 -5.84
CA ALA A 14 -5.67 -3.04 -4.39
C ALA A 14 -7.04 -2.60 -3.82
N CYS A 15 -7.63 -1.55 -4.39
CA CYS A 15 -8.94 -1.04 -3.98
C CYS A 15 -10.07 -2.06 -4.18
N VAL A 16 -10.09 -2.78 -5.31
CA VAL A 16 -11.11 -3.80 -5.61
C VAL A 16 -10.96 -5.03 -4.70
N LYS A 17 -9.74 -5.36 -4.29
CA LYS A 17 -9.50 -6.47 -3.34
C LYS A 17 -10.05 -6.17 -1.94
N ILE A 18 -10.10 -4.90 -1.56
CA ILE A 18 -10.57 -4.46 -0.25
C ILE A 18 -12.07 -4.14 -0.30
N CYS A 19 -12.50 -3.49 -1.37
CA CYS A 19 -13.86 -3.03 -1.56
C CYS A 19 -14.30 -3.31 -3.00
N PRO A 20 -14.76 -4.54 -3.31
CA PRO A 20 -15.26 -4.92 -4.62
C PRO A 20 -16.60 -4.24 -4.95
N ASP A 21 -17.38 -3.86 -3.94
CA ASP A 21 -18.67 -3.18 -4.10
C ASP A 21 -18.52 -1.67 -4.39
N GLY A 22 -17.44 -1.05 -3.89
CA GLY A 22 -17.19 0.39 -4.04
C GLY A 22 -16.36 0.76 -5.27
N PHE A 23 -15.39 -0.09 -5.63
CA PHE A 23 -14.45 0.16 -6.72
C PHE A 23 -14.49 -0.93 -7.78
N GLU A 24 -14.47 -0.53 -9.04
CA GLU A 24 -14.37 -1.41 -10.20
C GLU A 24 -13.09 -1.07 -10.98
N VAL A 25 -12.50 -2.01 -11.72
CA VAL A 25 -11.32 -1.73 -12.55
C VAL A 25 -11.62 -2.06 -14.00
N THR A 26 -11.66 -1.01 -14.82
CA THR A 26 -11.94 -1.08 -16.24
C THR A 26 -10.69 -0.64 -16.99
N GLU A 27 -10.22 -1.46 -17.93
CA GLU A 27 -9.10 -1.11 -18.83
C GLU A 27 -7.83 -0.61 -18.12
N LYS A 28 -7.52 -1.20 -16.95
CA LYS A 28 -6.37 -0.87 -16.07
C LYS A 28 -6.51 0.41 -15.24
N LYS A 29 -7.67 1.08 -15.23
CA LYS A 29 -7.96 2.22 -14.35
C LYS A 29 -9.04 1.86 -13.34
N ALA A 30 -8.90 2.35 -12.11
CA ALA A 30 -9.95 2.21 -11.10
C ALA A 30 -11.08 3.21 -11.38
N VAL A 31 -12.31 2.74 -11.26
CA VAL A 31 -13.56 3.49 -11.46
C VAL A 31 -14.37 3.37 -10.17
N LEU A 32 -14.99 4.47 -9.76
CA LEU A 32 -15.82 4.52 -8.56
C LEU A 32 -17.23 4.03 -8.92
N LYS A 33 -17.67 2.94 -8.29
CA LYS A 33 -19.01 2.36 -8.51
C LYS A 33 -19.98 2.81 -7.43
N ASN A 34 -19.55 2.71 -6.18
CA ASN A 34 -20.35 3.12 -5.03
C ASN A 34 -19.47 3.93 -4.06
N SER A 35 -19.79 5.22 -3.94
CA SER A 35 -19.09 6.17 -3.06
C SER A 35 -19.57 6.13 -1.61
N SER A 36 -20.55 5.29 -1.29
CA SER A 36 -21.20 5.19 0.03
C SER A 36 -20.86 3.91 0.78
N ALA A 37 -19.95 3.08 0.23
CA ALA A 37 -19.48 1.88 0.92
C ALA A 37 -18.55 2.25 2.08
N GLU A 38 -18.77 1.64 3.24
CA GLU A 38 -17.94 1.81 4.44
C GLU A 38 -16.48 1.36 4.26
N CYS A 39 -16.23 0.43 3.33
CA CYS A 39 -14.92 -0.09 2.99
C CYS A 39 -14.08 0.84 2.08
N ILE A 40 -14.58 2.05 1.75
CA ILE A 40 -13.81 3.06 1.01
C ILE A 40 -12.62 3.57 1.82
N ASP A 41 -12.78 3.75 3.14
CA ASP A 41 -11.70 4.26 3.99
C ASP A 41 -10.49 3.30 4.02
N GLU A 42 -10.76 1.99 4.05
CA GLU A 42 -9.73 0.96 3.96
C GLU A 42 -9.08 0.91 2.57
N ALA A 43 -9.89 1.05 1.51
CA ALA A 43 -9.38 1.09 0.14
C ALA A 43 -8.47 2.31 -0.11
N VAL A 44 -8.80 3.47 0.48
CA VAL A 44 -7.95 4.68 0.41
C VAL A 44 -6.64 4.45 1.17
N ALA A 45 -6.70 3.86 2.37
CA ALA A 45 -5.51 3.59 3.18
C ALA A 45 -4.55 2.57 2.52
N ALA A 46 -5.07 1.66 1.72
CA ALA A 46 -4.27 0.68 1.00
C ALA A 46 -3.72 1.17 -0.35
N CYS A 47 -4.14 2.34 -0.83
CA CYS A 47 -3.67 2.88 -2.09
C CYS A 47 -2.20 3.36 -1.93
N PRO A 48 -1.20 2.65 -2.50
CA PRO A 48 0.21 2.97 -2.26
C PRO A 48 0.64 4.30 -2.90
N VAL A 49 -0.13 4.77 -3.88
CA VAL A 49 0.14 5.99 -4.66
C VAL A 49 -0.78 7.15 -4.27
N GLY A 50 -1.71 6.94 -3.33
CA GLY A 50 -2.68 7.98 -2.94
C GLY A 50 -3.53 8.50 -4.11
N ALA A 51 -3.96 7.61 -5.02
CA ALA A 51 -4.77 7.99 -6.18
C ALA A 51 -6.26 8.21 -5.85
N ILE A 52 -6.72 7.79 -4.67
CA ILE A 52 -8.11 7.92 -4.23
C ILE A 52 -8.19 9.11 -3.27
N ILE A 53 -8.99 10.11 -3.63
CA ILE A 53 -9.18 11.36 -2.89
C ILE A 53 -10.54 11.29 -2.21
N SER A 54 -10.55 11.29 -0.88
CA SER A 54 -11.76 11.41 -0.07
C SER A 54 -11.58 12.54 0.95
N ASP A 55 -12.65 13.32 1.21
CA ASP A 55 -12.64 14.49 2.11
C ASP A 55 -12.08 14.18 3.52
N SER A 56 -12.11 12.92 3.96
CA SER A 56 -11.64 12.51 5.29
C SER A 56 -10.11 12.39 5.42
N ASN A 57 -9.34 12.41 4.32
CA ASN A 57 -8.00 11.81 4.33
C ASN A 57 -6.79 12.74 4.17
N LEU A 58 -6.81 13.90 4.85
CA LEU A 58 -5.63 14.78 4.96
C LEU A 58 -4.62 14.40 6.07
N TRP A 59 -4.72 13.25 6.76
CA TRP A 59 -3.81 12.96 7.90
C TRP A 59 -3.23 11.53 8.01
N ARG A 60 -3.71 10.49 7.31
CA ARG A 60 -3.31 9.09 7.64
C ARG A 60 -2.43 8.36 6.61
N GLN A 61 -2.19 8.93 5.44
CA GLN A 61 -1.46 8.29 4.34
C GLN A 61 0.07 8.15 4.58
N ALA A 62 0.59 8.63 5.71
CA ALA A 62 2.00 8.60 6.06
C ALA A 62 2.35 7.54 7.12
N LYS A 63 1.80 6.32 7.05
CA LYS A 63 2.42 5.19 7.75
C LYS A 63 3.47 4.57 6.81
N PRO A 64 4.77 4.88 6.98
CA PRO A 64 5.80 4.27 6.17
C PRO A 64 5.75 2.76 6.43
N VAL A 65 5.66 1.99 5.35
CA VAL A 65 6.07 0.60 5.39
C VAL A 65 7.49 0.60 5.95
N ILE A 66 7.66 0.09 7.17
CA ILE A 66 8.98 -0.19 7.71
C ILE A 66 9.36 -1.55 7.11
N PRO A 67 10.18 -1.63 6.04
CA PRO A 67 10.75 -2.93 5.71
C PRO A 67 11.67 -3.30 6.86
N ALA A 68 11.36 -4.40 7.56
CA ALA A 68 12.26 -5.02 8.52
C ALA A 68 13.50 -5.55 7.78
N ARG A 69 14.44 -4.65 7.42
CA ARG A 69 15.79 -5.00 6.97
C ARG A 69 16.74 -4.78 8.14
N GLY A 70 17.21 -5.86 8.76
CA GLY A 70 18.30 -5.75 9.73
C GLY A 70 18.55 -6.97 10.60
N GLY A 71 19.07 -8.06 10.03
CA GLY A 71 19.59 -9.20 10.81
C GLY A 71 20.90 -9.71 10.22
N ARG A 72 22.03 -9.07 10.57
CA ARG A 72 23.40 -9.41 10.15
C ARG A 72 23.75 -10.87 10.48
N ARG A 73 24.22 -11.61 9.47
CA ARG A 73 24.92 -12.90 9.59
C ARG A 73 26.10 -12.78 10.56
N LYS A 74 26.05 -13.42 11.73
CA LYS A 74 27.24 -13.66 12.56
C LYS A 74 28.07 -14.78 11.93
N LYS A 75 29.04 -14.45 11.06
CA LYS A 75 30.21 -15.32 10.83
C LYS A 75 31.25 -14.97 11.90
N GLN A 76 31.37 -15.78 12.94
CA GLN A 76 32.56 -15.79 13.80
C GLN A 76 33.24 -17.15 13.65
N GLY A 77 34.09 -17.27 12.63
CA GLY A 77 35.09 -18.33 12.60
C GLY A 77 36.26 -17.91 13.47
N ARG A 78 36.42 -18.51 14.65
CA ARG A 78 37.62 -18.35 15.48
C ARG A 78 38.65 -19.41 15.08
N GLY A 79 39.43 -19.11 14.04
CA GLY A 79 40.65 -19.87 13.72
C GLY A 79 41.80 -19.38 14.59
N GLY A 80 41.95 -19.95 15.78
CA GLY A 80 43.08 -19.67 16.68
C GLY A 80 44.23 -20.63 16.40
N GLY A 81 45.11 -20.28 15.46
CA GLY A 81 46.42 -20.92 15.34
C GLY A 81 47.25 -20.62 16.58
N ARG A 82 47.51 -21.63 17.41
CA ARG A 82 48.58 -21.58 18.40
C ARG A 82 49.81 -22.21 17.78
N ARG A 83 50.78 -21.33 17.58
CA ARG A 83 52.17 -21.63 17.23
C ARG A 83 52.83 -22.40 18.38
N ARG A 84 53.77 -23.27 17.98
CA ARG A 84 54.70 -24.11 18.75
C ARG A 84 54.20 -25.50 19.09
#